data_AF-A0A7V9M2U4-F1
#
_entry.id   AF-A0A7V9M2U4-F1
#
_cell.length_a   1.000
_cell.length_b   1.000
_cell.length_c   1.000
_cell.angle_alpha   90.00
_cell.angle_beta   90.00
_cell.angle_gamma   90.00
#
_symmetry.space_group_name_H-M   'P 1'
#
loop_
_entity.id
_entity.type
_entity.pdbx_description
1 polymer ?
#
loop_
_entity_poly.entity_id
_entity_poly.type
_entity_poly.pdbx_seq_one_letter_code
_entity_poly.pdbx_strand_id
1 'polypeptide(L)'
;ADLKGVVSFHGSLEGVQPDKNLLKAKVLVCHGEADKFVPQQQVDVFKKGMDSIGANYTFKSYANATHAFTNPEATEKGKKFNMPIEYNAAADSASWNDMKDFFKKIFGTDP
;
A
#
# COMPACT_ATOMS: atom_id res chain seq x y z
N ALA A 1 -2.52 -1.66 -20.18
CA ALA A 1 -3.59 -0.69 -19.94
C ALA A 1 -2.95 0.65 -19.59
N ASP A 2 -3.50 1.76 -20.06
CA ASP A 2 -2.95 3.10 -19.81
C ASP A 2 -3.51 3.67 -18.49
N LEU A 3 -2.91 3.25 -17.36
CA LEU A 3 -3.33 3.70 -16.03
C LEU A 3 -2.49 4.90 -15.59
N LYS A 4 -3.14 6.00 -15.21
CA LYS A 4 -2.45 7.18 -14.65
C LYS A 4 -1.86 6.93 -13.26
N GLY A 5 -2.51 6.07 -12.46
CA GLY A 5 -2.01 5.69 -11.16
C GLY A 5 -2.75 4.49 -10.56
N VAL A 6 -2.09 3.85 -9.60
CA VAL A 6 -2.60 2.69 -8.86
C VAL A 6 -2.35 2.88 -7.37
N VAL A 7 -3.23 2.33 -6.54
CA VAL A 7 -3.11 2.38 -5.08
C VAL A 7 -3.24 0.97 -4.52
N SER A 8 -2.27 0.56 -3.71
CA SER A 8 -2.30 -0.69 -2.95
C SER A 8 -2.63 -0.39 -1.48
N PHE A 9 -3.58 -1.12 -0.92
CA PHE A 9 -3.86 -1.14 0.52
C PHE A 9 -3.47 -2.50 1.03
N HIS A 10 -2.57 -2.53 2.03
CA HIS A 10 -2.11 -3.75 2.73
C HIS A 10 -1.79 -4.94 1.81
N GLY A 11 -1.39 -4.68 0.57
CA GLY A 11 -1.03 -5.73 -0.37
C GLY A 11 0.30 -6.39 -0.01
N SER A 12 0.45 -7.67 -0.40
CA SER A 12 1.76 -8.32 -0.40
C SER A 12 2.73 -7.54 -1.30
N LEU A 13 3.99 -7.47 -0.87
CA LEU A 13 5.07 -6.80 -1.59
C LEU A 13 5.99 -7.80 -2.30
N GLU A 14 5.77 -9.09 -2.11
CA GLU A 14 6.42 -10.11 -2.93
C GLU A 14 5.84 -10.11 -4.33
N GLY A 15 6.72 -10.20 -5.33
CA GLY A 15 6.26 -10.24 -6.70
C GLY A 15 7.36 -10.12 -7.74
N VAL A 16 6.90 -9.83 -8.95
CA VAL A 16 7.73 -9.65 -10.14
C VAL A 16 8.57 -8.40 -10.00
N GLN A 17 9.84 -8.48 -10.38
CA GLN A 17 10.74 -7.33 -10.42
C GLN A 17 10.13 -6.23 -11.30
N PRO A 18 10.10 -4.97 -10.84
CA PRO A 18 9.45 -3.90 -11.59
C PRO A 18 10.24 -3.62 -12.87
N ASP A 19 9.50 -3.42 -13.97
CA ASP A 19 10.08 -3.10 -15.27
C ASP A 19 9.72 -1.66 -15.66
N LYS A 20 10.73 -0.83 -15.91
CA LYS A 20 10.57 0.58 -16.32
C LYS A 20 9.78 0.75 -17.62
N ASN A 21 9.85 -0.22 -18.52
CA ASN A 21 9.16 -0.20 -19.79
C ASN A 21 7.68 -0.52 -19.64
N LEU A 22 7.30 -1.26 -18.60
CA LEU A 22 5.92 -1.69 -18.34
C LEU A 22 5.23 -0.80 -17.30
N LEU A 23 5.94 -0.37 -16.26
CA LEU A 23 5.38 0.44 -15.18
C LEU A 23 5.36 1.93 -15.57
N LYS A 24 4.24 2.36 -16.14
CA LYS A 24 3.99 3.78 -16.48
C LYS A 24 3.14 4.52 -15.45
N ALA A 25 2.34 3.80 -14.68
CA ALA A 25 1.46 4.37 -13.66
C ALA A 25 2.26 4.92 -12.47
N LYS A 26 1.79 6.02 -11.88
CA LYS A 26 2.23 6.42 -10.53
C LYS A 26 1.69 5.42 -9.51
N VAL A 27 2.46 5.13 -8.45
CA VAL A 27 2.07 4.11 -7.46
C VAL A 27 1.97 4.71 -6.06
N LEU A 28 0.86 4.48 -5.36
CA LEU A 28 0.77 4.70 -3.92
C LEU A 28 0.67 3.34 -3.22
N VAL A 29 1.56 3.09 -2.27
CA VAL A 29 1.49 1.91 -1.40
C VAL A 29 1.09 2.36 0.00
N CYS A 30 -0.01 1.82 0.51
CA CYS A 30 -0.51 2.04 1.87
C CYS A 30 -0.29 0.76 2.69
N HIS A 31 0.75 0.75 3.52
CA HIS A 31 1.24 -0.44 4.21
C HIS A 31 1.12 -0.32 5.73
N GLY A 32 0.68 -1.39 6.40
CA GLY A 32 0.63 -1.43 7.85
C GLY A 32 1.94 -1.94 8.45
N GLU A 33 2.56 -1.18 9.36
CA GLU A 33 3.88 -1.53 9.93
C GLU A 33 3.84 -2.74 10.86
N ALA A 34 2.67 -3.10 11.38
CA ALA A 34 2.48 -4.28 12.22
C ALA A 34 2.03 -5.51 11.41
N ASP A 35 2.02 -5.43 10.08
CA ASP A 35 1.69 -6.55 9.21
C ASP A 35 2.70 -7.68 9.37
N LYS A 36 2.22 -8.85 9.82
CA LYS A 36 3.05 -10.05 10.02
C LYS A 36 3.19 -10.91 8.77
N PHE A 37 2.42 -10.64 7.72
CA PHE A 37 2.50 -11.34 6.44
C PHE A 37 3.55 -10.72 5.51
N VAL A 38 3.97 -9.48 5.77
CA VAL A 38 4.96 -8.75 4.98
C VAL A 38 6.11 -8.31 5.89
N PRO A 39 7.17 -9.14 6.03
CA PRO A 39 8.36 -8.78 6.79
C PRO A 39 9.07 -7.55 6.21
N GLN A 40 9.80 -6.83 7.07
CA GLN A 40 10.57 -5.64 6.68
C GLN A 40 11.51 -5.88 5.49
N GLN A 41 12.10 -7.07 5.39
CA GLN A 41 12.96 -7.42 4.26
C GLN A 41 12.23 -7.33 2.90
N GLN A 42 10.95 -7.71 2.83
CA GLN A 42 10.16 -7.58 1.61
C GLN A 42 9.87 -6.12 1.28
N VAL A 43 9.62 -5.29 2.31
CA VAL A 43 9.46 -3.83 2.15
C VAL A 43 10.73 -3.22 1.55
N ASP A 44 11.89 -3.61 2.08
CA ASP A 44 13.19 -3.08 1.63
C ASP A 44 13.51 -3.52 0.20
N VAL A 45 13.25 -4.79 -0.13
CA VAL A 45 13.41 -5.32 -1.49
C VAL A 45 12.48 -4.61 -2.47
N PHE A 46 11.22 -4.39 -2.10
CA PHE A 46 10.25 -3.66 -2.92
C PHE A 46 10.71 -2.24 -3.21
N LYS A 47 11.07 -1.47 -2.16
CA LYS A 47 11.57 -0.09 -2.31
C LYS A 47 12.80 -0.05 -3.21
N LYS A 48 13.79 -0.91 -2.95
CA LYS A 48 14.99 -1.02 -3.79
C LYS A 48 14.66 -1.32 -5.25
N GLY A 49 13.71 -2.21 -5.51
CA GLY A 49 13.26 -2.52 -6.87
C GLY A 49 12.67 -1.31 -7.57
N MET A 50 11.74 -0.62 -6.91
CA MET A 50 11.09 0.59 -7.44
C MET A 50 12.09 1.72 -7.68
N ASP A 51 13.02 1.93 -6.74
CA ASP A 51 14.09 2.91 -6.85
C ASP A 51 15.03 2.60 -8.02
N SER A 52 15.37 1.32 -8.23
CA SER A 52 16.32 0.88 -9.27
C SER A 52 15.88 1.23 -10.69
N ILE A 53 14.57 1.32 -10.92
CA ILE A 53 14.00 1.71 -12.21
C ILE A 53 13.59 3.19 -12.29
N GLY A 54 13.74 3.92 -11.17
CA GLY A 54 13.27 5.30 -11.04
C GLY A 54 11.74 5.41 -11.13
N ALA A 55 11.01 4.46 -10.55
CA ALA A 55 9.55 4.47 -10.56
C ALA A 55 9.01 5.68 -9.78
N ASN A 56 7.90 6.26 -10.25
CA ASN A 56 7.20 7.30 -9.50
C ASN A 56 6.26 6.63 -8.50
N TYR A 57 6.74 6.42 -7.27
CA TYR A 57 5.95 5.83 -6.20
C TYR A 57 6.03 6.61 -4.90
N THR A 58 5.00 6.44 -4.08
CA THR A 58 4.94 6.88 -2.69
C THR A 58 4.64 5.69 -1.82
N PHE A 59 5.44 5.48 -0.78
CA PHE A 59 5.23 4.43 0.21
C PHE A 59 4.80 5.08 1.53
N LYS A 60 3.57 4.81 1.96
CA LYS A 60 3.00 5.26 3.23
C LYS A 60 2.95 4.09 4.19
N SER A 61 3.54 4.28 5.36
CA SER A 61 3.53 3.33 6.46
C SER A 61 2.60 3.82 7.57
N TYR A 62 1.75 2.93 8.09
CA TYR A 62 0.84 3.23 9.20
C TYR A 62 1.23 2.40 10.42
N ALA A 63 1.65 3.07 11.48
CA ALA A 63 2.02 2.43 12.74
C ALA A 63 0.86 1.63 13.34
N ASN A 64 1.19 0.48 13.93
CA ASN A 64 0.23 -0.43 14.58
C ASN A 64 -0.86 -1.03 13.66
N ALA A 65 -0.78 -0.84 12.34
CA ALA A 65 -1.74 -1.40 11.39
C ALA A 65 -1.27 -2.76 10.87
N THR A 66 -2.20 -3.72 10.73
CA THR A 66 -1.94 -5.08 10.24
C THR A 66 -2.46 -5.27 8.80
N HIS A 67 -2.32 -6.46 8.20
CA HIS A 67 -2.67 -6.73 6.78
C HIS A 67 -4.12 -6.47 6.34
N ALA A 68 -5.06 -6.26 7.25
CA ALA A 68 -6.46 -5.99 6.86
C ALA A 68 -6.98 -4.72 7.54
N PHE A 69 -6.09 -3.75 7.77
CA PHE A 69 -6.37 -2.59 8.61
C PHE A 69 -7.55 -1.72 8.15
N THR A 70 -7.95 -1.79 6.87
CA THR A 70 -9.11 -1.06 6.32
C THR A 70 -10.43 -1.82 6.41
N ASN A 71 -10.42 -3.07 6.89
CA ASN A 71 -11.62 -3.91 6.96
C ASN A 71 -12.17 -3.92 8.40
N PRO A 72 -13.36 -3.33 8.67
CA PRO A 72 -13.96 -3.33 10.00
C PRO A 72 -14.19 -4.73 10.60
N GLU A 73 -14.38 -5.74 9.76
CA GLU A 73 -14.57 -7.13 10.19
C GLU A 73 -13.26 -7.87 10.52
N ALA A 74 -12.09 -7.26 10.25
CA ALA A 74 -10.80 -7.90 10.41
C ALA A 74 -10.55 -8.34 11.86
N THR A 75 -10.94 -7.54 12.84
CA THR A 75 -10.74 -7.86 14.26
C THR A 75 -11.51 -9.11 14.68
N GLU A 76 -12.78 -9.23 14.27
CA GLU A 76 -13.59 -10.40 14.60
C GLU A 76 -13.10 -11.65 13.87
N LYS A 77 -12.77 -11.53 12.58
CA LYS A 77 -12.22 -12.64 11.79
C LYS A 77 -10.84 -13.08 12.29
N GLY A 78 -9.98 -12.14 12.67
CA GLY A 78 -8.66 -12.38 13.26
C GLY A 78 -8.78 -13.24 14.52
N LYS A 79 -9.70 -12.90 15.42
CA LYS A 79 -9.99 -13.70 16.62
C LYS A 79 -10.58 -15.08 16.27
N LYS A 80 -11.56 -15.12 15.37
CA LYS A 80 -12.27 -16.36 14.99
C LYS A 80 -11.36 -17.40 14.35
N PHE A 81 -10.45 -16.97 13.50
CA PHE A 81 -9.57 -17.85 12.72
C PHE A 81 -8.12 -17.85 13.21
N ASN A 82 -7.84 -17.20 14.35
CA ASN A 82 -6.50 -17.04 14.91
C ASN A 82 -5.49 -16.47 13.89
N MET A 83 -5.90 -15.42 13.17
CA MET A 83 -5.09 -14.72 12.19
C MET A 83 -4.57 -13.39 12.74
N PRO A 84 -3.33 -12.99 12.43
CA PRO A 84 -2.75 -11.72 12.88
C PRO A 84 -3.26 -10.52 12.07
N ILE A 85 -4.58 -10.32 12.07
CA ILE A 85 -5.26 -9.20 11.42
C ILE A 85 -6.20 -8.50 12.40
N GLU A 86 -6.27 -7.18 12.26
CA GLU A 86 -7.09 -6.31 13.09
C GLU A 86 -7.45 -5.04 12.32
N TYR A 87 -8.67 -4.56 12.51
CA TYR A 87 -9.10 -3.27 11.99
C TYR A 87 -8.34 -2.14 12.71
N ASN A 88 -7.90 -1.12 11.97
CA ASN A 88 -7.29 0.08 12.55
C ASN A 88 -7.92 1.32 11.91
N ALA A 89 -8.86 1.93 12.63
CA ALA A 89 -9.64 3.08 12.14
C ALA A 89 -8.78 4.30 11.77
N ALA A 90 -7.66 4.50 12.47
CA ALA A 90 -6.75 5.60 12.19
C ALA A 90 -6.00 5.37 10.87
N ALA A 91 -5.47 4.16 10.66
CA ALA A 91 -4.80 3.78 9.42
C ALA A 91 -5.77 3.72 8.23
N ASP A 92 -6.98 3.22 8.45
CA ASP A 92 -8.06 3.22 7.46
C ASP A 92 -8.35 4.64 6.95
N SER A 93 -8.69 5.54 7.87
CA SER A 93 -8.99 6.94 7.55
C SER A 93 -7.81 7.66 6.90
N ALA A 94 -6.60 7.48 7.43
CA ALA A 94 -5.39 8.11 6.90
C ALA A 94 -5.07 7.62 5.49
N SER A 95 -5.09 6.31 5.27
CA SER A 95 -4.83 5.70 3.96
C SER A 95 -5.85 6.09 2.89
N TRP A 96 -7.11 6.21 3.28
CA TRP A 96 -8.16 6.69 2.38
C TRP A 96 -7.96 8.16 1.99
N ASN A 97 -7.53 9.00 2.93
CA ASN A 97 -7.19 10.39 2.64
C ASN A 97 -5.97 10.51 1.73
N ASP A 98 -4.91 9.74 2.01
CA ASP A 98 -3.72 9.68 1.16
C ASP A 98 -4.05 9.22 -0.27
N MET A 99 -4.96 8.25 -0.43
CA MET A 99 -5.46 7.83 -1.75
C MET A 99 -6.19 8.97 -2.47
N LYS A 100 -7.11 9.67 -1.78
CA LYS A 100 -7.83 10.82 -2.36
C LYS A 100 -6.87 11.92 -2.81
N ASP A 101 -5.88 12.24 -1.99
CA ASP A 101 -4.91 13.29 -2.31
C ASP A 101 -3.94 12.86 -3.42
N PHE A 102 -3.57 11.59 -3.47
CA PHE A 102 -2.86 11.01 -4.60
C PHE A 102 -3.68 11.13 -5.89
N PHE A 103 -4.97 10.76 -5.87
CA PHE A 103 -5.84 10.86 -7.03
C PHE A 103 -6.06 12.30 -7.49
N LYS A 104 -6.24 13.25 -6.56
CA LYS A 104 -6.28 14.68 -6.91
C LYS A 104 -5.01 15.12 -7.63
N LYS A 105 -3.82 14.65 -7.22
CA LYS A 105 -2.55 15.03 -7.87
C LYS A 105 -2.36 14.42 -9.26
N ILE A 106 -2.93 13.24 -9.55
CA ILE A 106 -2.74 12.58 -10.85
C ILE A 106 -3.86 12.90 -11.85
N PHE A 107 -5.03 13.30 -11.37
CA PHE A 107 -6.20 13.64 -12.20
C PHE A 107 -6.56 15.12 -12.17
N GLY A 108 -6.14 15.85 -11.15
CA GLY A 108 -6.29 17.30 -11.10
C GLY A 108 -5.47 17.94 -12.21
N THR A 109 -6.10 18.87 -12.91
CA THR A 109 -5.41 19.84 -13.74
C THR A 109 -4.76 20.84 -12.82
N ASP A 110 -3.44 21.00 -12.84
CA ASP A 110 -2.84 22.24 -12.37
C ASP A 110 -3.53 23.40 -13.11
N PRO A 111 -3.95 24.48 -12.43
CA PRO A 111 -4.50 25.66 -13.10
C PRO A 111 -3.48 26.30 -14.05
#